data_AF-W4QPX5-F1
#
_entry.id   AF-W4QPX5-F1
#
_cell.length_a   1.000
_cell.length_b   1.000
_cell.length_c   1.000
_cell.angle_alpha   90.00
_cell.angle_beta   90.00
_cell.angle_gamma   90.00
#
_symmetry.space_group_name_H-M   'P 1'
#
loop_
_entity.id
_entity.type
_entity.pdbx_description
1 polymer ?
#
loop_
_entity_poly.entity_id
_entity_poly.type
_entity_poly.pdbx_seq_one_letter_code
_entity_poly.pdbx_strand_id
1 'polypeptide(L)'
;MKIRLYKKMIALFLIALVIPITAFASTGKDNSNRPYVNDTGEIPSFTEASVHDPSVIKVDDTYYVFGSHLASAKTKDFMNWEQISTHVHEGNPLIPNVFEELQESLEWANSNTLWAADVIQLEDGKFYMYYNACQGDAPRSALGIAVADNIEGPYKNKGVFLKSGMWGEESPDGTIYDATIHPNAIDPDTFFDNEGRLWMVYGSYSGGIYILEMNPETGFPLEGQGYGTHLLGGNHSRIEAPYIEYSPETGYYYLYVTFGGLDAIGGYNMRVTL
;
A
#
# COMPACT_ATOMS: atom_id res chain seq x y z
N MET A 1 -20.06 -77.69 52.48
CA MET A 1 -19.21 -77.87 51.28
C MET A 1 -20.09 -78.11 50.06
N LYS A 2 -20.55 -77.03 49.40
CA LYS A 2 -21.44 -77.02 48.22
C LYS A 2 -21.13 -75.72 47.46
N ILE A 3 -20.72 -75.77 46.18
CA ILE A 3 -21.57 -75.66 44.97
C ILE A 3 -22.34 -74.31 44.97
N ARG A 4 -22.41 -73.46 43.94
CA ARG A 4 -21.86 -73.25 42.59
C ARG A 4 -22.69 -72.05 42.06
N LEU A 5 -22.16 -71.30 41.09
CA LEU A 5 -22.89 -70.65 39.99
C LEU A 5 -24.00 -69.60 40.27
N TYR A 6 -23.70 -68.37 39.83
CA TYR A 6 -24.54 -67.44 39.05
C TYR A 6 -26.06 -67.42 39.30
N LYS A 7 -26.56 -66.26 39.77
CA LYS A 7 -27.88 -65.75 39.41
C LYS A 7 -27.84 -64.27 39.07
N LYS A 8 -28.25 -63.99 37.83
CA LYS A 8 -28.75 -62.71 37.35
C LYS A 8 -30.11 -62.39 37.99
N MET A 9 -30.51 -61.13 37.83
CA MET A 9 -31.87 -60.59 37.69
C MET A 9 -32.62 -60.07 38.94
N ILE A 10 -32.81 -58.74 38.89
CA ILE A 10 -34.08 -57.99 38.92
C ILE A 10 -34.94 -58.06 40.19
N ALA A 11 -35.11 -56.92 40.86
CA ALA A 11 -36.44 -56.40 41.22
C ALA A 11 -36.38 -54.91 41.58
N LEU A 12 -37.17 -54.11 40.87
CA LEU A 12 -37.54 -52.73 41.14
C LEU A 12 -38.09 -52.56 42.57
N PHE A 13 -37.79 -51.44 43.22
CA PHE A 13 -38.78 -50.69 43.99
C PHE A 13 -38.55 -49.19 43.82
N LEU A 14 -39.51 -48.53 43.16
CA LEU A 14 -39.66 -47.08 43.09
C LEU A 14 -39.96 -46.53 44.50
N ILE A 15 -39.23 -45.52 44.95
CA ILE A 15 -39.80 -44.38 45.68
C ILE A 15 -39.18 -43.11 45.11
N ALA A 16 -40.06 -42.25 44.62
CA ALA A 16 -39.78 -40.98 43.98
C ALA A 16 -39.14 -39.98 44.95
N LEU A 17 -38.06 -39.32 44.51
CA LEU A 17 -37.68 -38.02 45.02
C LEU A 17 -37.69 -37.03 43.84
N VAL A 18 -38.71 -36.20 43.81
CA VAL A 18 -38.89 -35.11 42.86
C VAL A 18 -37.89 -34.01 43.21
N ILE A 19 -36.95 -33.74 42.31
CA ILE A 19 -36.28 -32.44 42.23
C ILE A 19 -36.27 -32.04 40.74
N PRO A 20 -36.96 -30.96 40.34
CA PRO A 20 -37.02 -30.56 38.95
C PRO A 20 -35.64 -30.07 38.48
N ILE A 21 -35.07 -30.78 37.50
CA ILE A 21 -33.94 -30.32 36.69
C ILE A 21 -34.53 -29.47 35.57
N THR A 22 -34.54 -28.16 35.78
CA THR A 22 -34.52 -27.16 34.70
C THR A 22 -33.61 -26.02 35.14
N ALA A 23 -32.31 -26.28 35.18
CA ALA A 23 -31.35 -25.20 35.05
C ALA A 23 -31.33 -24.83 33.56
N PHE A 24 -32.11 -23.82 33.18
CA PHE A 24 -31.83 -23.07 31.96
C PHE A 24 -30.41 -22.52 32.10
N ALA A 25 -29.53 -22.91 31.18
CA ALA A 25 -28.25 -22.26 30.99
C ALA A 25 -28.53 -20.83 30.51
N SER A 26 -28.59 -19.89 31.45
CA SER A 26 -28.38 -18.47 31.14
C SER A 26 -26.92 -18.33 30.75
N THR A 27 -26.64 -18.36 29.44
CA THR A 27 -25.37 -17.88 28.88
C THR A 27 -25.37 -16.36 28.91
N GLY A 28 -25.42 -15.78 30.11
CA GLY A 28 -25.15 -14.38 30.34
C GLY A 28 -23.64 -14.19 30.51
N LYS A 29 -22.95 -13.86 29.42
CA LYS A 29 -21.67 -13.16 29.47
C LYS A 29 -21.74 -11.96 28.52
N ASP A 30 -22.66 -11.06 28.84
CA ASP A 30 -22.55 -9.69 28.37
C ASP A 30 -21.33 -9.06 29.05
N ASN A 31 -20.40 -8.58 28.23
CA ASN A 31 -19.27 -7.79 28.68
C ASN A 31 -19.77 -6.36 28.96
N SER A 32 -19.59 -5.88 30.19
CA SER A 32 -20.07 -4.56 30.65
C SER A 32 -19.35 -3.35 30.04
N ASN A 33 -18.54 -3.53 28.99
CA ASN A 33 -17.73 -2.50 28.36
C ASN A 33 -18.17 -2.13 26.93
N ARG A 34 -19.34 -2.59 26.46
CA ARG A 34 -19.96 -2.01 25.26
C ARG A 34 -20.81 -0.81 25.69
N PRO A 35 -20.56 0.41 25.17
CA PRO A 35 -21.60 1.42 25.21
C PRO A 35 -22.81 0.83 24.48
N TYR A 36 -23.91 0.67 25.20
CA TYR A 36 -25.18 0.23 24.64
C TYR A 36 -25.74 1.41 23.82
N VAL A 37 -25.25 1.56 22.59
CA VAL A 37 -25.89 2.43 21.62
C VAL A 37 -27.02 1.58 21.03
N ASN A 38 -28.27 1.98 21.30
CA ASN A 38 -29.40 1.54 20.49
C ASN A 38 -29.22 2.17 19.10
N ASP A 39 -28.29 1.64 18.32
CA ASP A 39 -28.12 2.04 16.94
C ASP A 39 -29.21 1.35 16.13
N THR A 40 -30.18 2.14 15.68
CA THR A 40 -31.25 1.71 14.77
C THR A 40 -30.80 1.80 13.31
N GLY A 41 -29.53 2.12 13.05
CA GLY A 41 -28.93 2.13 11.72
C GLY A 41 -28.73 0.73 11.15
N GLU A 42 -28.58 0.65 9.82
CA GLU A 42 -28.13 -0.57 9.16
C GLU A 42 -26.70 -0.89 9.59
N ILE A 43 -26.42 -2.17 9.86
CA ILE A 43 -25.07 -2.64 10.21
C ILE A 43 -24.17 -2.41 8.99
N PRO A 44 -23.03 -1.68 9.13
CA PRO A 44 -22.11 -1.48 8.02
C PRO A 44 -21.61 -2.82 7.45
N SER A 45 -21.56 -2.92 6.13
CA SER A 45 -21.01 -4.06 5.39
C SER A 45 -19.69 -3.67 4.75
N PHE A 46 -18.74 -4.60 4.75
CA PHE A 46 -17.42 -4.42 4.17
C PHE A 46 -17.14 -5.52 3.13
N THR A 47 -16.48 -5.12 2.05
CA THR A 47 -15.91 -6.03 1.05
C THR A 47 -14.45 -5.67 0.88
N GLU A 48 -13.57 -6.61 1.18
CA GLU A 48 -12.12 -6.36 1.23
C GLU A 48 -11.47 -6.49 -0.16
N ALA A 49 -10.37 -5.75 -0.35
CA ALA A 49 -9.46 -5.90 -1.47
C ALA A 49 -8.01 -6.05 -0.98
N SER A 50 -7.16 -6.64 -1.80
CA SER A 50 -5.73 -6.83 -1.51
C SER A 50 -4.90 -5.97 -2.46
N VAL A 51 -4.46 -4.82 -1.96
CA VAL A 51 -3.55 -3.90 -2.66
C VAL A 51 -2.46 -3.52 -1.66
N HIS A 52 -1.24 -3.98 -1.92
CA HIS A 52 -0.08 -3.62 -1.08
C HIS A 52 0.41 -2.22 -1.50
N ASP A 53 0.81 -1.39 -0.53
CA ASP A 53 1.19 0.02 -0.73
C ASP A 53 0.15 0.86 -1.50
N PRO A 54 -1.11 0.97 -1.02
CA PRO A 54 -2.15 1.67 -1.74
C PRO A 54 -1.94 3.20 -1.74
N SER A 55 -1.73 3.80 -2.91
CA SER A 55 -1.90 5.25 -3.15
C SER A 55 -3.31 5.55 -3.66
N VAL A 56 -3.96 6.55 -3.07
CA VAL A 56 -5.37 6.87 -3.31
C VAL A 56 -5.53 8.04 -4.29
N ILE A 57 -6.44 7.90 -5.24
CA ILE A 57 -6.91 8.98 -6.12
C ILE A 57 -8.43 8.94 -6.21
N LYS A 58 -9.06 10.12 -6.24
CA LYS A 58 -10.50 10.26 -6.51
C LYS A 58 -10.73 10.73 -7.94
N VAL A 59 -11.58 10.02 -8.67
CA VAL A 59 -12.06 10.40 -10.00
C VAL A 59 -13.58 10.39 -9.97
N ASP A 60 -14.20 11.55 -10.24
CA ASP A 60 -15.63 11.77 -10.08
C ASP A 60 -16.15 11.36 -8.67
N ASP A 61 -17.02 10.36 -8.60
CA ASP A 61 -17.62 9.83 -7.37
C ASP A 61 -16.94 8.55 -6.86
N THR A 62 -15.83 8.14 -7.48
CA THR A 62 -15.16 6.87 -7.21
C THR A 62 -13.72 7.10 -6.73
N TYR A 63 -13.35 6.40 -5.67
CA TYR A 63 -11.98 6.33 -5.16
C TYR A 63 -11.30 5.10 -5.73
N TYR A 64 -10.08 5.27 -6.18
CA TYR A 64 -9.20 4.22 -6.67
C TYR A 64 -7.99 4.13 -5.76
N VAL A 65 -7.49 2.91 -5.57
CA VAL A 65 -6.16 2.69 -5.01
C VAL A 65 -5.30 1.92 -6.01
N PHE A 66 -4.08 2.38 -6.19
CA PHE A 66 -3.04 1.72 -6.97
C PHE A 66 -1.89 1.38 -6.04
N GLY A 67 -1.30 0.21 -6.21
CA GLY A 67 -0.19 -0.17 -5.34
C GLY A 67 0.84 -1.03 -6.04
N SER A 68 1.64 -1.69 -5.21
CA SER A 68 2.64 -2.65 -5.65
C SER A 68 2.05 -3.74 -6.53
N HIS A 69 2.91 -4.35 -7.33
CA HIS A 69 2.58 -5.44 -8.25
C HIS A 69 1.55 -5.07 -9.32
N LEU A 70 1.34 -3.79 -9.63
CA LEU A 70 0.28 -3.36 -10.55
C LEU A 70 -1.12 -3.81 -10.07
N ALA A 71 -1.28 -3.92 -8.75
CA ALA A 71 -2.56 -4.19 -8.10
C ALA A 71 -3.36 -2.89 -7.96
N SER A 72 -4.68 -3.00 -8.10
CA SER A 72 -5.58 -1.86 -7.93
C SER A 72 -6.98 -2.29 -7.53
N ALA A 73 -7.71 -1.39 -6.87
CA ALA A 73 -9.09 -1.57 -6.47
C ALA A 73 -9.82 -0.22 -6.48
N LYS A 74 -11.16 -0.25 -6.47
CA LYS A 74 -12.00 0.96 -6.37
C LYS A 74 -13.14 0.82 -5.39
N THR A 75 -13.65 1.95 -4.92
CA THR A 75 -14.78 2.03 -4.00
C THR A 75 -15.50 3.37 -4.15
N LYS A 76 -16.75 3.46 -3.70
CA LYS A 76 -17.47 4.74 -3.55
C LYS A 76 -17.62 5.18 -2.09
N ASP A 77 -17.31 4.30 -1.14
CA ASP A 77 -17.69 4.46 0.27
C ASP A 77 -16.57 4.13 1.27
N PHE A 78 -15.37 3.75 0.82
CA PHE A 78 -14.25 3.29 1.64
C PHE A 78 -14.53 2.03 2.48
N MET A 79 -15.65 1.34 2.23
CA MET A 79 -16.06 0.13 2.94
C MET A 79 -16.13 -1.09 2.02
N ASN A 80 -16.62 -0.90 0.79
CA ASN A 80 -16.85 -1.97 -0.17
C ASN A 80 -15.97 -1.75 -1.40
N TRP A 81 -14.91 -2.55 -1.49
CA TRP A 81 -13.93 -2.48 -2.55
C TRP A 81 -14.20 -3.50 -3.66
N GLU A 82 -14.03 -3.05 -4.91
CA GLU A 82 -13.99 -3.89 -6.10
C GLU A 82 -12.53 -3.99 -6.56
N GLN A 83 -11.95 -5.20 -6.52
CA GLN A 83 -10.61 -5.45 -7.03
C GLN A 83 -10.60 -5.36 -8.57
N ILE A 84 -9.68 -4.57 -9.13
CA ILE A 84 -9.53 -4.36 -10.58
C ILE A 84 -8.37 -5.22 -11.11
N SER A 85 -7.21 -5.17 -10.45
CA SER A 85 -6.01 -5.92 -10.82
C SER A 85 -5.26 -6.40 -9.58
N THR A 86 -4.43 -7.43 -9.70
CA THR A 86 -3.80 -8.09 -8.54
C THR A 86 -2.28 -8.27 -8.64
N HIS A 87 -1.73 -8.42 -9.85
CA HIS A 87 -0.31 -8.67 -10.04
C HIS A 87 0.14 -8.27 -11.46
N VAL A 88 1.47 -8.21 -11.67
CA VAL A 88 2.08 -8.00 -12.99
C VAL A 88 1.94 -9.29 -13.81
N HIS A 89 1.23 -9.20 -14.93
CA HIS A 89 1.09 -10.29 -15.91
C HIS A 89 0.67 -9.72 -17.28
N GLU A 90 0.92 -10.48 -18.34
CA GLU A 90 0.36 -10.19 -19.67
C GLU A 90 -1.17 -10.20 -19.61
N GLY A 91 -1.79 -9.17 -20.19
CA GLY A 91 -3.23 -8.92 -20.15
C GLY A 91 -3.74 -8.22 -18.89
N ASN A 92 -2.87 -7.74 -17.98
CA ASN A 92 -3.32 -6.86 -16.89
C ASN A 92 -4.01 -5.61 -17.48
N PRO A 93 -5.22 -5.22 -17.01
CA PRO A 93 -5.99 -4.14 -17.63
C PRO A 93 -5.29 -2.78 -17.58
N LEU A 94 -4.48 -2.53 -16.56
CA LEU A 94 -3.74 -1.28 -16.42
C LEU A 94 -2.64 -1.17 -17.46
N ILE A 95 -1.87 -2.24 -17.68
CA ILE A 95 -0.79 -2.29 -18.68
C ILE A 95 -0.81 -3.68 -19.35
N PRO A 96 -1.50 -3.86 -20.48
CA PRO A 96 -1.72 -5.18 -21.07
C PRO A 96 -0.44 -5.91 -21.49
N ASN A 97 0.54 -5.20 -22.02
CA ASN A 97 1.83 -5.74 -22.50
C ASN A 97 2.97 -5.37 -21.55
N VAL A 98 2.76 -5.46 -20.23
CA VAL A 98 3.63 -4.86 -19.20
C VAL A 98 5.12 -5.21 -19.31
N PHE A 99 5.48 -6.43 -19.70
CA PHE A 99 6.89 -6.82 -19.80
C PHE A 99 7.60 -6.17 -20.99
N GLU A 100 6.87 -5.87 -22.07
CA GLU A 100 7.38 -5.11 -23.22
C GLU A 100 7.31 -3.60 -22.94
N GLU A 101 6.15 -3.13 -22.47
CA GLU A 101 5.87 -1.71 -22.24
C GLU A 101 6.85 -1.08 -21.24
N LEU A 102 7.22 -1.82 -20.19
CA LEU A 102 8.10 -1.36 -19.11
C LEU A 102 9.47 -2.06 -19.09
N GLN A 103 9.89 -2.67 -20.21
CA GLN A 103 11.10 -3.49 -20.32
C GLN A 103 12.34 -2.85 -19.69
N GLU A 104 12.61 -1.57 -19.99
CA GLU A 104 13.78 -0.86 -19.47
C GLU A 104 13.86 -0.87 -17.93
N SER A 105 12.74 -0.63 -17.27
CA SER A 105 12.68 -0.58 -15.81
C SER A 105 12.85 -1.95 -15.16
N LEU A 106 12.21 -2.98 -15.73
CA LEU A 106 12.26 -4.35 -15.25
C LEU A 106 13.64 -4.97 -15.45
N GLU A 107 14.28 -4.71 -16.60
CA GLU A 107 15.66 -5.12 -16.86
C GLU A 107 16.65 -4.41 -15.95
N TRP A 108 16.52 -3.09 -15.77
CA TRP A 108 17.40 -2.34 -14.87
C TRP A 108 17.35 -2.88 -13.43
N ALA A 109 16.14 -3.13 -12.94
CA ALA A 109 15.87 -3.61 -11.60
C ALA A 109 16.08 -5.13 -11.43
N ASN A 110 16.36 -5.88 -12.51
CA ASN A 110 16.42 -7.35 -12.49
C ASN A 110 15.19 -7.96 -11.78
N SER A 111 14.00 -7.46 -12.12
CA SER A 111 12.73 -7.81 -11.48
C SER A 111 11.66 -8.16 -12.51
N ASN A 112 10.69 -8.97 -12.10
CA ASN A 112 9.50 -9.30 -12.90
C ASN A 112 8.22 -8.70 -12.30
N THR A 113 8.36 -7.79 -11.34
CA THR A 113 7.23 -7.11 -10.69
C THR A 113 7.54 -5.63 -10.51
N LEU A 114 6.49 -4.87 -10.18
CA LEU A 114 6.56 -3.45 -9.85
C LEU A 114 6.33 -3.27 -8.35
N TRP A 115 6.85 -2.18 -7.80
CA TRP A 115 6.66 -1.78 -6.40
C TRP A 115 5.66 -0.61 -6.33
N ALA A 116 5.55 0.07 -5.18
CA ALA A 116 4.48 1.02 -4.87
C ALA A 116 4.33 2.08 -5.97
N ALA A 117 3.12 2.18 -6.53
CA ALA A 117 2.82 3.15 -7.57
C ALA A 117 2.04 4.32 -7.00
N ASP A 118 2.16 5.47 -7.66
CA ASP A 118 1.24 6.59 -7.48
C ASP A 118 0.58 6.96 -8.80
N VAL A 119 -0.67 7.41 -8.74
CA VAL A 119 -1.44 7.88 -9.91
C VAL A 119 -2.06 9.22 -9.60
N ILE A 120 -1.72 10.22 -10.42
CA ILE A 120 -2.26 11.58 -10.35
C ILE A 120 -2.87 11.99 -11.69
N GLN A 121 -3.93 12.79 -11.67
CA GLN A 121 -4.45 13.46 -12.85
C GLN A 121 -3.77 14.83 -13.02
N LEU A 122 -3.15 15.09 -14.18
CA LEU A 122 -2.55 16.38 -14.49
C LEU A 122 -3.52 17.29 -15.25
N GLU A 123 -3.10 18.54 -15.51
CA GLU A 123 -3.96 19.58 -16.12
C GLU A 123 -4.46 19.23 -17.53
N ASP A 124 -3.78 18.33 -18.24
CA ASP A 124 -4.22 17.80 -19.54
C ASP A 124 -5.39 16.79 -19.43
N GLY A 125 -5.83 16.49 -18.21
CA GLY A 125 -6.91 15.56 -17.89
C GLY A 125 -6.52 14.08 -17.93
N LYS A 126 -5.27 13.75 -18.24
CA LYS A 126 -4.77 12.37 -18.30
C LYS A 126 -4.26 11.92 -16.94
N PHE A 127 -4.15 10.60 -16.78
CA PHE A 127 -3.69 9.95 -15.57
C PHE A 127 -2.23 9.53 -15.74
N TYR A 128 -1.38 10.01 -14.84
CA TYR A 128 0.06 9.77 -14.82
C TYR A 128 0.36 8.79 -13.69
N MET A 129 0.73 7.57 -14.05
CA MET A 129 1.22 6.55 -13.14
C MET A 129 2.74 6.67 -12.99
N TYR A 130 3.18 7.05 -11.81
CA TYR A 130 4.58 6.99 -11.40
C TYR A 130 4.84 5.56 -10.91
N TYR A 131 5.43 4.75 -11.78
CA TYR A 131 5.71 3.34 -11.53
C TYR A 131 7.20 3.15 -11.24
N ASN A 132 7.53 2.12 -10.48
CA ASN A 132 8.91 1.74 -10.25
C ASN A 132 9.10 0.23 -10.08
N ALA A 133 10.33 -0.20 -10.29
CA ALA A 133 10.77 -1.56 -10.06
C ALA A 133 12.09 -1.55 -9.27
N CYS A 134 12.26 -2.53 -8.39
CA CYS A 134 13.44 -2.70 -7.54
C CYS A 134 13.85 -4.18 -7.51
N GLN A 135 15.15 -4.44 -7.44
CA GLN A 135 15.72 -5.78 -7.30
C GLN A 135 15.32 -6.47 -5.98
N GLY A 136 15.07 -5.66 -4.95
CA GLY A 136 14.58 -6.08 -3.64
C GLY A 136 15.67 -6.36 -2.60
N ASP A 137 16.79 -6.95 -2.99
CA ASP A 137 17.95 -7.16 -2.11
C ASP A 137 19.01 -6.05 -2.20
N ALA A 138 18.82 -5.09 -3.11
CA ALA A 138 19.66 -3.91 -3.30
C ALA A 138 18.81 -2.73 -3.84
N PRO A 139 19.22 -1.47 -3.64
CA PRO A 139 18.56 -0.29 -4.20
C PRO A 139 18.88 -0.13 -5.70
N ARG A 140 18.78 -1.23 -6.45
CA ARG A 140 18.91 -1.27 -7.91
C ARG A 140 17.51 -1.09 -8.47
N SER A 141 17.14 0.17 -8.68
CA SER A 141 15.76 0.53 -8.99
C SER A 141 15.65 1.57 -10.08
N ALA A 142 14.52 1.54 -10.79
CA ALA A 142 14.16 2.49 -11.83
C ALA A 142 12.74 3.02 -11.57
N LEU A 143 12.57 4.34 -11.69
CA LEU A 143 11.32 5.07 -11.54
C LEU A 143 11.00 5.78 -12.87
N GLY A 144 9.78 5.57 -13.35
CA GLY A 144 9.31 6.08 -14.63
C GLY A 144 7.85 6.50 -14.60
N ILE A 145 7.35 6.95 -15.75
CA ILE A 145 5.98 7.45 -15.91
C ILE A 145 5.28 6.66 -17.01
N ALA A 146 4.07 6.20 -16.76
CA ALA A 146 3.15 5.74 -17.80
C ALA A 146 1.87 6.58 -17.76
N VAL A 147 1.25 6.83 -18.90
CA VAL A 147 0.10 7.75 -19.02
C VAL A 147 -1.09 7.07 -19.68
N ALA A 148 -2.29 7.30 -19.14
CA ALA A 148 -3.55 6.81 -19.67
C ALA A 148 -4.57 7.95 -19.84
N ASP A 149 -5.46 7.78 -20.83
CA ASP A 149 -6.64 8.65 -20.98
C ASP A 149 -7.75 8.30 -19.98
N ASN A 150 -7.76 7.08 -19.45
CA ASN A 150 -8.73 6.59 -18.47
C ASN A 150 -7.99 6.05 -17.24
N ILE A 151 -8.56 6.25 -16.06
CA ILE A 151 -7.94 5.86 -14.79
C ILE A 151 -7.65 4.35 -14.69
N GLU A 152 -8.49 3.51 -15.31
CA GLU A 152 -8.32 2.05 -15.37
C GLU A 152 -7.43 1.58 -16.54
N GLY A 153 -6.72 2.49 -17.21
CA GLY A 153 -5.79 2.22 -18.29
C GLY A 153 -6.41 2.17 -19.70
N PRO A 154 -5.68 1.64 -20.69
CA PRO A 154 -4.30 1.17 -20.58
C PRO A 154 -3.32 2.34 -20.47
N TYR A 155 -2.34 2.22 -19.56
CA TYR A 155 -1.24 3.17 -19.41
C TYR A 155 -0.14 2.86 -20.43
N LYS A 156 0.42 3.92 -21.01
CA LYS A 156 1.50 3.88 -22.01
C LYS A 156 2.75 4.55 -21.49
N ASN A 157 3.88 3.85 -21.61
CA ASN A 157 5.14 4.29 -21.04
C ASN A 157 5.62 5.59 -21.70
N LYS A 158 6.04 6.57 -20.89
CA LYS A 158 6.73 7.78 -21.32
C LYS A 158 8.24 7.72 -21.09
N GLY A 159 8.71 6.79 -20.27
CA GLY A 159 10.12 6.52 -20.03
C GLY A 159 10.52 6.54 -18.55
N VAL A 160 11.68 5.95 -18.28
CA VAL A 160 12.37 6.02 -16.99
C VAL A 160 13.10 7.36 -16.89
N PHE A 161 12.97 8.05 -15.75
CA PHE A 161 13.64 9.34 -15.53
C PHE A 161 14.59 9.32 -14.33
N LEU A 162 14.48 8.34 -13.44
CA LEU A 162 15.36 8.23 -12.28
C LEU A 162 15.79 6.78 -12.06
N LYS A 163 17.06 6.60 -11.73
CA LYS A 163 17.67 5.30 -11.43
C LYS A 163 18.50 5.38 -10.15
N SER A 164 18.64 4.24 -9.49
CA SER A 164 19.51 4.02 -8.33
C SER A 164 20.24 2.69 -8.48
N GLY A 165 21.31 2.49 -7.71
CA GLY A 165 22.08 1.24 -7.70
C GLY A 165 23.03 1.08 -8.89
N MET A 166 23.46 2.19 -9.50
CA MET A 166 24.54 2.22 -10.50
C MET A 166 25.92 2.17 -9.82
N TRP A 167 26.27 1.01 -9.28
CA TRP A 167 27.48 0.85 -8.46
C TRP A 167 28.77 1.22 -9.21
N GLY A 168 29.54 2.16 -8.65
CA GLY A 168 30.80 2.60 -9.25
C GLY A 168 30.63 3.51 -10.47
N GLU A 169 29.41 3.91 -10.79
CA GLU A 169 29.08 4.82 -11.88
C GLU A 169 28.51 6.13 -11.32
N GLU A 170 28.62 7.20 -12.13
CA GLU A 170 27.98 8.47 -11.81
C GLU A 170 26.46 8.32 -11.75
N SER A 171 25.88 8.90 -10.72
CA SER A 171 24.45 8.92 -10.46
C SER A 171 23.82 10.23 -11.01
N PRO A 172 22.49 10.41 -10.97
CA PRO A 172 21.79 11.60 -11.44
C PRO A 172 22.33 12.94 -10.90
N ASP A 173 22.96 12.97 -9.73
CA ASP A 173 23.55 14.19 -9.16
C ASP A 173 25.01 14.45 -9.62
N GLY A 174 25.56 13.58 -10.48
CA GLY A 174 26.92 13.66 -11.01
C GLY A 174 28.00 13.07 -10.08
N THR A 175 27.62 12.47 -8.95
CA THR A 175 28.55 11.79 -8.05
C THR A 175 28.38 10.26 -8.11
N ILE A 176 29.39 9.50 -7.67
CA ILE A 176 29.29 8.03 -7.67
C ILE A 176 28.16 7.58 -6.74
N TYR A 177 27.30 6.67 -7.20
CA TYR A 177 26.17 6.21 -6.40
C TYR A 177 26.60 5.56 -5.07
N ASP A 178 26.13 6.13 -3.95
CA ASP A 178 26.34 5.63 -2.60
C ASP A 178 24.99 5.55 -1.87
N ALA A 179 24.52 4.32 -1.61
CA ALA A 179 23.22 4.08 -0.97
C ALA A 179 23.15 4.51 0.51
N THR A 180 24.24 4.99 1.12
CA THR A 180 24.18 5.59 2.45
C THR A 180 23.68 7.03 2.40
N ILE A 181 23.80 7.69 1.25
CA ILE A 181 23.41 9.09 1.05
C ILE A 181 22.46 9.30 -0.13
N HIS A 182 22.42 8.43 -1.13
CA HIS A 182 21.51 8.52 -2.27
C HIS A 182 20.28 7.65 -2.07
N PRO A 183 19.11 8.08 -2.55
CA PRO A 183 17.87 7.35 -2.35
C PRO A 183 17.85 6.03 -3.13
N ASN A 184 16.97 5.14 -2.69
CA ASN A 184 16.41 4.12 -3.57
C ASN A 184 15.30 4.77 -4.41
N ALA A 185 15.36 4.65 -5.73
CA ALA A 185 14.43 5.32 -6.65
C ALA A 185 13.10 4.54 -6.76
N ILE A 186 12.33 4.52 -5.67
CA ILE A 186 11.03 3.86 -5.51
C ILE A 186 10.10 4.69 -4.62
N ASP A 187 8.86 4.23 -4.43
CA ASP A 187 7.83 4.79 -3.54
C ASP A 187 7.52 6.28 -3.81
N PRO A 188 7.13 6.65 -5.04
CA PRO A 188 6.72 8.01 -5.36
C PRO A 188 5.37 8.36 -4.75
N ASP A 189 5.20 9.63 -4.41
CA ASP A 189 3.93 10.32 -4.21
C ASP A 189 4.02 11.68 -4.92
N THR A 190 3.17 11.90 -5.90
CA THR A 190 3.14 13.11 -6.71
C THR A 190 1.92 13.94 -6.37
N PHE A 191 2.12 15.20 -5.98
CA PHE A 191 1.06 16.08 -5.49
C PHE A 191 1.25 17.51 -5.99
N PHE A 192 0.13 18.24 -6.10
CA PHE A 192 0.16 19.68 -6.28
C PHE A 192 0.24 20.38 -4.92
N ASP A 193 1.11 21.37 -4.81
CA ASP A 193 1.12 22.29 -3.69
C ASP A 193 -0.05 23.31 -3.78
N ASN A 194 -0.27 24.04 -2.70
CA ASN A 194 -1.32 25.06 -2.58
C ASN A 194 -1.11 26.30 -3.47
N GLU A 195 0.02 26.38 -4.17
CA GLU A 195 0.35 27.40 -5.17
C GLU A 195 0.25 26.85 -6.61
N GLY A 196 -0.10 25.56 -6.78
CA GLY A 196 -0.28 24.90 -8.06
C GLY A 196 1.02 24.35 -8.67
N ARG A 197 2.13 24.28 -7.92
CA ARG A 197 3.34 23.62 -8.39
C ARG A 197 3.24 22.12 -8.15
N LEU A 198 3.75 21.33 -9.09
CA LEU A 198 3.77 19.87 -8.98
C LEU A 198 5.06 19.43 -8.29
N TRP A 199 4.94 18.54 -7.32
CA TRP A 199 6.05 17.95 -6.57
C TRP A 199 5.93 16.43 -6.58
N MET A 200 7.07 15.75 -6.44
CA MET A 200 7.11 14.32 -6.17
C MET A 200 8.05 14.04 -5.00
N VAL A 201 7.51 13.51 -3.91
CA VAL A 201 8.30 12.96 -2.81
C VAL A 201 8.50 11.46 -3.06
N TYR A 202 9.67 10.91 -2.72
CA TYR A 202 9.96 9.50 -2.96
C TYR A 202 11.09 9.00 -2.07
N GLY A 203 11.27 7.68 -2.02
CA GLY A 203 12.42 7.04 -1.40
C GLY A 203 12.05 5.95 -0.39
N SER A 204 12.94 4.96 -0.28
CA SER A 204 12.86 3.89 0.70
C SER A 204 14.25 3.49 1.15
N TYR A 205 14.43 3.46 2.47
CA TYR A 205 15.66 3.07 3.15
C TYR A 205 16.85 3.92 2.65
N SER A 206 17.97 3.28 2.31
CA SER A 206 19.14 3.88 1.65
C SER A 206 19.51 5.29 2.16
N GLY A 207 19.67 6.25 1.25
CA GLY A 207 19.95 7.65 1.55
C GLY A 207 18.77 8.45 2.12
N GLY A 208 17.58 7.87 2.22
CA GLY A 208 16.40 8.52 2.79
C GLY A 208 15.38 8.98 1.77
N ILE A 209 14.53 9.92 2.21
CA ILE A 209 13.39 10.49 1.50
C ILE A 209 13.83 11.79 0.83
N TYR A 210 13.47 11.92 -0.44
CA TYR A 210 13.81 13.06 -1.29
C TYR A 210 12.56 13.66 -1.92
N ILE A 211 12.64 14.92 -2.33
CA ILE A 211 11.58 15.60 -3.07
C ILE A 211 12.14 16.30 -4.31
N LEU A 212 11.41 16.19 -5.42
CA LEU A 212 11.68 16.81 -6.71
C LEU A 212 10.54 17.76 -7.07
N GLU A 213 10.89 18.92 -7.63
CA GLU A 213 9.93 19.76 -8.34
C GLU A 213 9.68 19.19 -9.74
N MET A 214 8.41 19.10 -10.12
CA MET A 214 7.97 18.39 -11.32
C MET A 214 7.40 19.39 -12.33
N ASN A 215 7.52 19.06 -13.61
CA ASN A 215 6.91 19.81 -14.69
C ASN A 215 5.42 19.40 -14.82
N PRO A 216 4.45 20.31 -14.58
CA PRO A 216 3.04 19.96 -14.63
C PRO A 216 2.51 19.63 -16.03
N GLU A 217 3.21 20.04 -17.09
CA GLU A 217 2.83 19.76 -18.48
C GLU A 217 3.33 18.37 -18.94
N THR A 218 4.46 17.91 -18.42
CA THR A 218 5.10 16.68 -18.89
C THR A 218 5.08 15.54 -17.88
N GLY A 219 4.90 15.83 -16.60
CA GLY A 219 5.03 14.91 -15.46
C GLY A 219 6.48 14.57 -15.09
N PHE A 220 7.48 15.00 -15.86
CA PHE A 220 8.89 14.73 -15.53
C PHE A 220 9.45 15.74 -14.52
N PRO A 221 10.51 15.39 -13.75
CA PRO A 221 11.21 16.37 -12.92
C PRO A 221 11.74 17.54 -13.75
N LEU A 222 11.79 18.74 -13.16
CA LEU A 222 12.56 19.84 -13.75
C LEU A 222 14.05 19.49 -13.84
N GLU A 223 14.75 20.01 -14.85
CA GLU A 223 16.15 19.70 -15.13
C GLU A 223 17.10 20.18 -14.01
N GLY A 224 18.24 19.48 -13.85
CA GLY A 224 19.34 19.94 -13.00
C GLY A 224 19.16 19.69 -11.49
N GLN A 225 18.15 18.91 -11.08
CA GLN A 225 17.90 18.63 -9.67
C GLN A 225 18.67 17.42 -9.10
N GLY A 226 19.24 16.56 -9.96
CA GLY A 226 19.81 15.28 -9.52
C GLY A 226 18.75 14.41 -8.83
N TYR A 227 19.00 14.01 -7.59
CA TYR A 227 18.01 13.31 -6.75
C TYR A 227 17.00 14.25 -6.07
N GLY A 228 17.16 15.57 -6.16
CA GLY A 228 16.31 16.55 -5.51
C GLY A 228 16.77 16.91 -4.09
N THR A 229 15.86 17.42 -3.28
CA THR A 229 16.15 17.85 -1.90
C THR A 229 15.93 16.71 -0.92
N HIS A 230 16.95 16.36 -0.14
CA HIS A 230 16.83 15.39 0.96
C HIS A 230 15.96 15.96 2.10
N LEU A 231 14.95 15.20 2.53
CA LEU A 231 14.05 15.57 3.62
C LEU A 231 14.42 14.91 4.95
N LEU A 232 14.58 13.58 4.96
CA LEU A 232 14.87 12.81 6.18
C LEU A 232 15.42 11.42 5.83
N GLY A 233 16.08 10.78 6.80
CA GLY A 233 16.63 9.43 6.64
C GLY A 233 18.15 9.44 6.42
N GLY A 234 18.63 8.49 5.62
CA GLY A 234 20.06 8.27 5.38
C GLY A 234 20.61 7.05 6.13
N ASN A 235 21.77 6.58 5.69
CA ASN A 235 22.52 5.45 6.25
C ASN A 235 21.67 4.18 6.44
N HIS A 236 20.82 3.85 5.47
CA HIS A 236 19.92 2.68 5.50
C HIS A 236 18.90 2.69 6.65
N SER A 237 18.50 3.87 7.11
CA SER A 237 17.39 4.02 8.05
C SER A 237 16.12 3.35 7.47
N ARG A 238 15.43 2.52 8.25
CA ARG A 238 14.21 1.82 7.80
C ARG A 238 13.01 2.76 7.76
N ILE A 239 12.99 3.64 6.75
CA ILE A 239 11.96 4.65 6.51
C ILE A 239 11.62 4.63 5.02
N GLU A 240 10.34 4.53 4.69
CA GLU A 240 9.85 4.42 3.31
C GLU A 240 8.42 4.94 3.15
N ALA A 241 7.86 4.80 1.94
CA ALA A 241 6.49 5.18 1.59
C ALA A 241 6.12 6.61 2.03
N PRO A 242 6.83 7.65 1.53
CA PRO A 242 6.46 9.03 1.81
C PRO A 242 5.13 9.38 1.12
N TYR A 243 4.30 10.17 1.81
CA TYR A 243 3.07 10.74 1.25
C TYR A 243 2.86 12.14 1.84
N ILE A 244 2.62 13.15 1.02
CA ILE A 244 2.44 14.54 1.46
C ILE A 244 1.00 15.00 1.22
N GLU A 245 0.37 15.50 2.27
CA GLU A 245 -0.97 16.09 2.21
C GLU A 245 -0.94 17.54 2.72
N TYR A 246 -1.48 18.47 1.95
CA TYR A 246 -1.72 19.84 2.41
C TYR A 246 -3.06 19.96 3.14
N SER A 247 -3.04 20.54 4.35
CA SER A 247 -4.25 20.84 5.11
C SER A 247 -4.59 22.34 5.04
N PRO A 248 -5.66 22.76 4.35
CA PRO A 248 -6.05 24.16 4.28
C PRO A 248 -6.54 24.72 5.63
N GLU A 249 -6.96 23.85 6.56
CA GLU A 249 -7.41 24.27 7.90
C GLU A 249 -6.25 24.72 8.78
N THR A 250 -5.07 24.10 8.61
CA THR A 250 -3.89 24.36 9.45
C THR A 250 -2.82 25.15 8.71
N GLY A 251 -2.84 25.14 7.36
CA GLY A 251 -1.83 25.77 6.52
C GLY A 251 -0.51 24.99 6.44
N TYR A 252 -0.49 23.72 6.84
CA TYR A 252 0.70 22.86 6.83
C TYR A 252 0.61 21.75 5.78
N TYR A 253 1.80 21.32 5.34
CA TYR A 253 2.00 20.04 4.68
C TYR A 253 2.31 18.99 5.74
N TYR A 254 1.67 17.84 5.65
CA TYR A 254 1.92 16.68 6.50
C TYR A 254 2.65 15.63 5.68
N LEU A 255 3.92 15.37 6.01
CA LEU A 255 4.68 14.27 5.46
C LEU A 255 4.44 13.02 6.31
N TYR A 256 3.65 12.10 5.77
CA TYR A 256 3.53 10.74 6.27
C TYR A 256 4.68 9.89 5.75
N VAL A 257 5.20 9.01 6.60
CA VAL A 257 6.21 8.00 6.23
C VAL A 257 5.99 6.75 7.08
N THR A 258 6.49 5.61 6.63
CA THR A 258 6.42 4.37 7.42
C THR A 258 7.78 3.96 7.94
N PHE A 259 7.84 3.63 9.24
CA PHE A 259 9.05 3.19 9.93
C PHE A 259 9.04 1.68 10.15
N GLY A 260 10.22 1.07 10.19
CA GLY A 260 10.36 -0.37 10.36
C GLY A 260 10.25 -1.07 9.02
N GLY A 261 9.72 -2.28 8.95
CA GLY A 261 9.46 -2.93 7.67
C GLY A 261 8.25 -3.81 7.71
N LEU A 262 7.78 -4.05 6.50
CA LEU A 262 6.42 -4.48 6.18
C LEU A 262 6.05 -5.86 6.70
N ASP A 263 7.04 -6.73 6.97
CA ASP A 263 6.76 -8.09 7.40
C ASP A 263 6.15 -8.11 8.82
N ALA A 264 5.48 -9.21 9.17
CA ALA A 264 4.73 -9.33 10.42
C ALA A 264 5.57 -9.16 11.69
N ILE A 265 6.91 -9.28 11.62
CA ILE A 265 7.84 -9.07 12.72
C ILE A 265 8.73 -7.83 12.53
N GLY A 266 8.55 -7.10 11.43
CA GLY A 266 9.36 -5.95 11.04
C GLY A 266 8.97 -4.63 11.72
N GLY A 267 7.85 -4.61 12.44
CA GLY A 267 7.40 -3.47 13.25
C GLY A 267 6.93 -2.28 12.43
N TYR A 268 6.27 -2.51 11.29
CA TYR A 268 5.74 -1.46 10.41
C TYR A 268 4.79 -0.51 11.16
N ASN A 269 5.11 0.79 11.18
CA ASN A 269 4.30 1.81 11.86
C ASN A 269 4.39 3.18 11.16
N MET A 270 3.23 3.79 10.90
CA MET A 270 3.15 5.11 10.27
C MET A 270 3.59 6.22 11.23
N ARG A 271 4.27 7.23 10.67
CA ARG A 271 4.70 8.47 11.32
C ARG A 271 4.22 9.64 10.49
N VAL A 272 4.13 10.82 11.12
CA VAL A 272 3.81 12.07 10.46
C VAL A 272 4.69 13.19 11.00
N THR A 273 5.14 14.08 10.13
CA THR A 273 5.84 15.33 10.46
C THR A 273 5.27 16.48 9.66
N LEU A 274 5.54 17.70 10.14
CA LEU A 274 5.36 18.96 9.42
C LEU A 274 6.62 19.29 8.62
#